data_AF-A0A848SY38-F1
#
_entry.id   AF-A0A848SY38-F1
#
_cell.length_a   1.000
_cell.length_b   1.000
_cell.length_c   1.000
_cell.angle_alpha   90.00
_cell.angle_beta   90.00
_cell.angle_gamma   90.00
#
_symmetry.space_group_name_H-M   'P 1'
#
loop_
_entity.id
_entity.type
_entity.pdbx_description
1 polymer ?
#
loop_
_entity_poly.entity_id
_entity_poly.type
_entity_poly.pdbx_seq_one_letter_code
_entity_poly.pdbx_strand_id
1 'polypeptide(L)'
;EYRPHYRWQHFLVFLIYPFLSMLILFVGDFLIFRQTKNAGIVDKHPPKEWIILICSKLYYVALVFVIPLIFSPWSFTQILLAFISFHLINGWIIAFVFMPSHYFPQASYYEHSEKKHEWFEHQMSTTMDLSPGNRLISGVLGGLNLNVAHHLFPNFCHTHYFEISRIIREESLAEDVTYFNLPYSKAIKEHWRFLKELGTAE
;
A
#
# COMPACT_ATOMS: atom_id res chain seq x y z
N GLU A 1 -8.26 -8.90 -19.77
CA GLU A 1 -7.61 -9.19 -21.07
C GLU A 1 -6.27 -9.88 -20.80
N TYR A 2 -6.13 -11.16 -21.16
CA TYR A 2 -4.90 -11.92 -20.93
C TYR A 2 -3.75 -11.38 -21.80
N ARG A 3 -2.58 -11.15 -21.20
CA ARG A 3 -1.34 -10.79 -21.92
C ARG A 3 -0.24 -11.82 -21.63
N PRO A 4 0.52 -12.29 -22.64
CA PRO A 4 1.50 -13.37 -22.47
C PRO A 4 2.54 -13.14 -21.37
N HIS A 5 2.91 -11.89 -21.10
CA HIS A 5 3.89 -11.55 -20.06
C HIS A 5 3.35 -11.68 -18.64
N TYR A 6 2.02 -11.72 -18.43
CA TYR A 6 1.43 -11.89 -17.09
C TYR A 6 1.74 -13.24 -16.45
N ARG A 7 2.08 -14.28 -17.25
CA ARG A 7 2.58 -15.54 -16.71
C ARG A 7 3.83 -15.38 -15.83
N TRP A 8 4.60 -14.31 -16.04
CA TRP A 8 5.83 -14.00 -15.30
C TRP A 8 5.64 -12.97 -14.20
N GLN A 9 4.41 -12.46 -13.97
CA GLN A 9 4.17 -11.34 -13.07
C GLN A 9 4.67 -11.60 -11.65
N HIS A 10 4.53 -12.82 -11.15
CA HIS A 10 5.02 -13.23 -9.83
C HIS A 10 6.55 -13.11 -9.65
N PHE A 11 7.33 -13.07 -10.74
CA PHE A 11 8.74 -12.71 -10.70
C PHE A 11 8.96 -11.21 -10.97
N LEU A 12 8.22 -10.65 -11.92
CA LEU A 12 8.34 -9.24 -12.30
C LEU A 12 8.00 -8.29 -11.15
N VAL A 13 7.10 -8.66 -10.23
CA VAL A 13 6.75 -7.81 -9.09
C VAL A 13 7.96 -7.47 -8.21
N PHE A 14 8.93 -8.36 -8.03
CA PHE A 14 10.16 -8.04 -7.28
C PHE A 14 11.03 -6.98 -7.95
N LEU A 15 10.90 -6.83 -9.28
CA LEU A 15 11.58 -5.79 -10.05
C LEU A 15 10.73 -4.51 -10.17
N ILE A 16 9.39 -4.62 -10.19
CA ILE A 16 8.49 -3.47 -10.41
C ILE A 16 8.16 -2.74 -9.11
N TYR A 17 7.83 -3.49 -8.04
CA TYR A 17 7.50 -2.94 -6.72
C TYR A 17 8.52 -1.94 -6.14
N PRO A 18 9.86 -2.08 -6.31
CA PRO A 18 10.79 -1.04 -5.87
C PRO A 18 10.51 0.34 -6.43
N PHE A 19 9.95 0.42 -7.63
CA PHE A 19 9.64 1.70 -8.26
C PHE A 19 8.34 2.32 -7.75
N LEU A 20 7.59 1.66 -6.86
CA LEU A 20 6.31 2.15 -6.37
C LEU A 20 6.42 3.54 -5.73
N SER A 21 7.44 3.76 -4.89
CA SER A 21 7.61 5.07 -4.24
C SER A 21 7.95 6.18 -5.23
N MET A 22 8.75 5.88 -6.26
CA MET A 22 9.04 6.81 -7.35
C MET A 22 7.82 7.06 -8.23
N LEU A 23 7.04 6.01 -8.50
CA LEU A 23 5.80 6.10 -9.26
C LEU A 23 4.86 7.07 -8.56
N ILE A 24 4.62 6.93 -7.25
CA ILE A 24 3.80 7.87 -6.46
C ILE A 24 4.39 9.29 -6.53
N LEU A 25 5.70 9.43 -6.30
CA LEU A 25 6.37 10.72 -6.31
C LEU A 25 6.22 11.47 -7.64
N PHE A 26 6.47 10.82 -8.78
CA PHE A 26 6.58 11.48 -10.07
C PHE A 26 5.33 11.38 -10.95
N VAL A 27 4.46 10.40 -10.74
CA VAL A 27 3.38 10.06 -11.69
C VAL A 27 2.04 9.82 -11.01
N GLY A 28 1.97 8.90 -10.04
CA GLY A 28 0.74 8.35 -9.46
C GLY A 28 -0.21 9.43 -8.94
N ASP A 29 0.29 10.35 -8.10
CA ASP A 29 -0.58 11.41 -7.54
C ASP A 29 -1.11 12.35 -8.64
N PHE A 30 -0.31 12.64 -9.67
CA PHE A 30 -0.75 13.47 -10.79
C PHE A 30 -1.81 12.76 -11.63
N LEU A 31 -1.73 11.44 -11.78
CA LEU A 31 -2.76 10.65 -12.46
C LEU A 31 -4.06 10.65 -11.65
N ILE A 32 -3.98 10.45 -10.32
CA ILE A 32 -5.13 10.51 -9.43
C ILE A 32 -5.80 11.89 -9.50
N PHE A 33 -5.02 12.97 -9.40
CA PHE A 33 -5.55 14.34 -9.47
C PHE A 33 -6.18 14.70 -10.83
N ARG A 34 -5.78 14.01 -11.91
CA ARG A 34 -6.41 14.14 -13.25
C ARG A 34 -7.64 13.26 -13.40
N GLN A 35 -7.71 12.13 -12.71
CA GLN A 35 -8.82 11.19 -12.79
C GLN A 35 -9.98 11.68 -11.93
N THR A 36 -10.95 12.32 -12.58
CA THR A 36 -12.09 12.94 -11.92
C THR A 36 -13.31 12.04 -11.77
N LYS A 37 -13.32 10.86 -12.41
CA LYS A 37 -14.54 10.06 -12.59
C LYS A 37 -14.65 8.78 -11.75
N ASN A 38 -13.55 8.25 -11.22
CA ASN A 38 -13.56 6.87 -10.72
C ASN A 38 -13.89 6.71 -9.22
N ALA A 39 -14.01 7.80 -8.46
CA ALA A 39 -14.25 7.71 -7.01
C ALA A 39 -15.59 8.32 -6.55
N GLY A 40 -16.31 9.09 -7.38
CA GLY A 40 -17.59 9.70 -7.01
C GLY A 40 -17.55 10.71 -5.86
N ILE A 41 -16.36 11.11 -5.38
CA ILE A 41 -16.19 12.01 -4.22
C ILE A 41 -15.81 13.44 -4.64
N VAL A 42 -15.06 13.62 -5.73
CA VAL A 42 -14.64 14.96 -6.22
C VAL A 42 -14.55 14.97 -7.75
N ASP A 43 -15.39 15.77 -8.40
CA ASP A 43 -15.41 15.91 -9.88
C ASP A 43 -14.21 16.68 -10.44
N LYS A 44 -13.58 17.56 -9.65
CA LYS A 44 -12.34 18.26 -10.04
C LYS A 44 -11.65 18.81 -8.81
N HIS A 45 -10.38 18.44 -8.61
CA HIS A 45 -9.59 19.03 -7.53
C HIS A 45 -9.43 20.55 -7.76
N PRO A 46 -9.68 21.39 -6.74
CA PRO A 46 -9.54 22.82 -6.90
C PRO A 46 -8.06 23.20 -7.10
N PRO A 47 -7.76 24.35 -7.74
CA PRO A 47 -6.38 24.76 -8.04
C PRO A 47 -5.46 24.80 -6.81
N LYS A 48 -6.02 25.09 -5.63
CA LYS A 48 -5.28 25.07 -4.36
C LYS A 48 -4.65 23.71 -4.07
N GLU A 49 -5.35 22.59 -4.30
CA GLU A 49 -4.82 21.25 -4.04
C GLU A 49 -3.69 20.91 -5.02
N TRP A 50 -3.78 21.37 -6.27
CA TRP A 50 -2.70 21.25 -7.25
C TRP A 50 -1.44 21.99 -6.81
N ILE A 51 -1.60 23.21 -6.28
CA ILE A 51 -0.49 24.00 -5.74
C ILE A 51 0.12 23.27 -4.54
N ILE A 52 -0.69 22.76 -3.61
CA ILE A 52 -0.21 21.98 -2.46
C ILE A 52 0.57 20.75 -2.91
N LEU A 53 0.05 19.99 -3.89
CA LEU A 53 0.72 18.80 -4.44
C LEU A 53 2.08 19.15 -5.06
N ILE A 54 2.15 20.17 -5.91
CA ILE A 54 3.39 20.56 -6.59
C ILE A 54 4.40 21.10 -5.58
N CYS A 55 3.98 22.03 -4.71
CA CYS A 55 4.86 22.64 -3.72
C CYS A 55 5.40 21.61 -2.72
N SER A 56 4.57 20.67 -2.24
CA SER A 56 5.02 19.62 -1.32
C SER A 56 6.03 18.67 -1.97
N LYS A 57 5.84 18.28 -3.23
CA LYS A 57 6.81 17.45 -3.97
C LYS A 57 8.12 18.19 -4.23
N LEU A 58 8.06 19.46 -4.66
CA LEU A 58 9.25 20.29 -4.84
C LEU A 58 10.00 20.49 -3.52
N TYR A 59 9.27 20.72 -2.42
CA TYR A 59 9.84 20.82 -1.09
C TYR A 59 10.54 19.53 -0.66
N TYR A 60 9.91 18.37 -0.86
CA TYR A 60 10.52 17.07 -0.60
C TYR A 60 11.82 16.86 -1.39
N VAL A 61 11.81 17.10 -2.71
CA VAL A 61 13.01 16.97 -3.55
C VAL A 61 14.08 17.99 -3.13
N ALA A 62 13.68 19.21 -2.78
CA ALA A 62 14.61 20.22 -2.28
C ALA A 62 15.30 19.76 -0.98
N LEU A 63 14.54 19.22 -0.02
CA LEU A 63 15.04 18.73 1.24
C LEU A 63 15.96 17.51 1.09
N VAL A 64 15.54 16.50 0.33
CA VAL A 64 16.19 15.18 0.30
C VAL A 64 17.29 15.10 -0.75
N PHE A 65 17.25 15.94 -1.79
CA PHE A 65 18.20 15.91 -2.89
C PHE A 65 19.01 17.21 -3.03
N VAL A 66 18.33 18.36 -3.17
CA VAL A 66 18.99 19.64 -3.51
C VAL A 66 19.81 20.19 -2.34
N ILE A 67 19.28 20.17 -1.12
CA ILE A 67 19.99 20.64 0.07
C ILE A 67 21.26 19.83 0.32
N PRO A 68 21.23 18.48 0.33
CA PRO A 68 22.45 17.68 0.40
C PRO A 68 23.43 18.02 -0.73
N LEU A 69 22.95 18.28 -1.94
CA LEU A 69 23.83 18.59 -3.08
C LEU A 69 24.59 19.91 -2.91
N ILE A 70 23.99 20.90 -2.27
CA ILE A 70 24.59 22.23 -2.07
C ILE A 70 25.43 22.27 -0.79
N PHE A 71 24.96 21.65 0.28
CA PHE A 71 25.49 21.87 1.64
C PHE A 71 26.31 20.69 2.18
N SER A 72 26.40 19.56 1.47
CA SER A 72 27.20 18.41 1.89
C SER A 72 28.45 18.23 1.01
N PRO A 73 29.48 17.51 1.49
CA PRO A 73 30.66 17.23 0.68
C PRO A 73 30.46 16.11 -0.35
N TRP A 74 29.25 15.54 -0.45
CA TRP A 74 28.96 14.39 -1.31
C TRP A 74 28.82 14.82 -2.78
N SER A 75 29.31 13.98 -3.70
CA SER A 75 29.15 14.23 -5.13
C SER A 75 27.71 14.04 -5.58
N PHE A 76 27.35 14.66 -6.72
CA PHE A 76 26.04 14.47 -7.35
C PHE A 76 25.69 12.99 -7.52
N THR A 77 26.64 12.17 -7.99
CA THR A 77 26.42 10.73 -8.19
C THR A 77 26.15 10.01 -6.88
N GLN A 78 26.84 10.34 -5.79
CA GLN A 78 26.60 9.73 -4.48
C GLN A 78 25.19 10.04 -3.96
N ILE A 79 24.76 11.30 -4.07
CA ILE A 79 23.42 11.74 -3.66
C ILE A 79 22.35 11.11 -4.54
N LEU A 80 22.58 11.04 -5.86
CA LEU A 80 21.68 10.38 -6.80
C LEU A 80 21.51 8.90 -6.49
N LEU A 81 22.60 8.19 -6.24
CA LEU A 81 22.53 6.78 -5.85
C LEU A 81 21.81 6.62 -4.51
N ALA A 82 22.11 7.45 -3.51
CA ALA A 82 21.41 7.40 -2.22
C ALA A 82 19.90 7.64 -2.37
N PHE A 83 19.51 8.64 -3.17
CA PHE A 83 18.11 8.95 -3.48
C PHE A 83 17.41 7.77 -4.17
N ILE A 84 18.03 7.20 -5.21
CA ILE A 84 17.48 6.05 -5.93
C ILE A 84 17.36 4.85 -4.99
N SER A 85 18.43 4.50 -4.27
CA SER A 85 18.43 3.36 -3.34
C SER A 85 17.37 3.51 -2.23
N PHE A 86 17.24 4.70 -1.64
CA PHE A 86 16.18 5.00 -0.67
C PHE A 86 14.80 4.72 -1.25
N HIS A 87 14.52 5.23 -2.45
CA HIS A 87 13.24 5.04 -3.10
C HIS A 87 12.98 3.58 -3.51
N LEU A 88 13.98 2.84 -3.96
CA LEU A 88 13.84 1.41 -4.29
C LEU A 88 13.52 0.57 -3.05
N ILE A 89 14.22 0.83 -1.93
CA ILE A 89 13.96 0.14 -0.65
C ILE A 89 12.58 0.52 -0.11
N ASN A 90 12.25 1.80 -0.10
CA ASN A 90 10.94 2.27 0.36
C ASN A 90 9.80 1.72 -0.50
N GLY A 91 9.97 1.68 -1.82
CA GLY A 91 9.00 1.07 -2.74
C GLY A 91 8.80 -0.41 -2.46
N TRP A 92 9.87 -1.16 -2.20
CA TRP A 92 9.79 -2.56 -1.74
C TRP A 92 8.97 -2.68 -0.47
N ILE A 93 9.31 -1.91 0.57
CA ILE A 93 8.64 -1.99 1.88
C ILE A 93 7.15 -1.68 1.72
N ILE A 94 6.79 -0.56 1.08
CA ILE A 94 5.40 -0.16 0.87
C ILE A 94 4.65 -1.26 0.10
N ALA A 95 5.19 -1.72 -1.02
CA ALA A 95 4.49 -2.69 -1.86
C ALA A 95 4.29 -4.04 -1.15
N PHE A 96 5.30 -4.55 -0.44
CA PHE A 96 5.19 -5.86 0.24
C PHE A 96 4.43 -5.79 1.57
N VAL A 97 4.06 -4.61 2.03
CA VAL A 97 3.10 -4.45 3.13
C VAL A 97 1.67 -4.34 2.59
N PHE A 98 1.43 -3.49 1.59
CA PHE A 98 0.07 -3.23 1.10
C PHE A 98 -0.43 -4.28 0.10
N MET A 99 0.41 -4.76 -0.81
CA MET A 99 -0.05 -5.68 -1.86
C MET A 99 -0.54 -7.02 -1.31
N PRO A 100 0.18 -7.70 -0.40
CA PRO A 100 -0.33 -8.95 0.19
C PRO A 100 -1.56 -8.74 1.07
N SER A 101 -1.72 -7.55 1.66
CA SER A 101 -2.85 -7.23 2.54
C SER A 101 -4.15 -7.00 1.78
N HIS A 102 -4.08 -6.70 0.48
CA HIS A 102 -5.24 -6.42 -0.37
C HIS A 102 -5.36 -7.33 -1.59
N TYR A 103 -4.30 -8.08 -1.94
CA TYR A 103 -4.26 -8.99 -3.08
C TYR A 103 -3.89 -10.41 -2.65
N PHE A 104 -4.89 -11.14 -2.17
CA PHE A 104 -4.79 -12.53 -1.70
C PHE A 104 -5.99 -13.38 -2.17
N PRO A 105 -5.86 -14.72 -2.24
CA PRO A 105 -6.86 -15.59 -2.87
C PRO A 105 -8.26 -15.55 -2.23
N GLN A 106 -8.34 -15.34 -0.92
CA GLN A 106 -9.59 -15.34 -0.17
C GLN A 106 -10.32 -13.99 -0.17
N ALA A 107 -9.69 -12.94 -0.70
CA ALA A 107 -10.28 -11.61 -0.74
C ALA A 107 -11.48 -11.58 -1.69
N SER A 108 -12.59 -10.99 -1.25
CA SER A 108 -13.82 -10.90 -2.03
C SER A 108 -13.91 -9.56 -2.79
N TYR A 109 -13.44 -9.52 -4.04
CA TYR A 109 -13.57 -8.33 -4.89
C TYR A 109 -14.96 -8.30 -5.54
N TYR A 110 -15.89 -7.56 -4.96
CA TYR A 110 -17.23 -7.40 -5.50
C TYR A 110 -17.23 -6.52 -6.75
N GLU A 111 -18.05 -6.87 -7.75
CA GLU A 111 -18.30 -5.99 -8.89
C GLU A 111 -19.20 -4.82 -8.48
N HIS A 112 -19.05 -3.67 -9.13
CA HIS A 112 -19.80 -2.43 -8.84
C HIS A 112 -21.33 -2.57 -8.95
N SER A 113 -21.81 -3.66 -9.57
CA SER A 113 -23.21 -4.01 -9.79
C SER A 113 -23.81 -4.87 -8.67
N GLU A 114 -23.00 -5.45 -7.78
CA GLU A 114 -23.47 -6.25 -6.66
C GLU A 114 -23.99 -5.36 -5.52
N LYS A 115 -24.88 -5.93 -4.68
CA LYS A 115 -25.52 -5.21 -3.56
C LYS A 115 -24.47 -4.41 -2.79
N LYS A 116 -24.82 -3.17 -2.38
CA LYS A 116 -24.00 -2.40 -1.44
C LYS A 116 -23.78 -3.24 -0.19
N HIS A 117 -22.60 -3.84 -0.07
CA HIS A 117 -22.15 -4.42 1.18
C HIS A 117 -22.03 -3.31 2.21
N GLU A 118 -22.38 -3.60 3.46
CA GLU A 118 -22.08 -2.71 4.56
C GLU A 118 -20.58 -2.46 4.57
N TRP A 119 -20.18 -1.19 4.71
CA TRP A 119 -18.77 -0.77 4.53
C TRP A 119 -17.81 -1.61 5.39
N PHE A 120 -18.24 -1.96 6.61
CA PHE A 120 -17.48 -2.79 7.53
C PHE A 120 -17.20 -4.19 6.98
N GLU A 121 -18.23 -4.86 6.47
CA GLU A 121 -18.10 -6.21 5.88
C GLU A 121 -17.14 -6.18 4.70
N HIS A 122 -17.21 -5.13 3.87
CA HIS A 122 -16.31 -4.97 2.74
C HIS A 122 -14.85 -4.84 3.19
N GLN A 123 -14.57 -4.02 4.22
CA GLN A 123 -13.20 -3.89 4.74
C GLN A 123 -12.70 -5.23 5.31
N MET A 124 -13.53 -5.95 6.05
CA MET A 124 -13.18 -7.26 6.63
C MET A 124 -12.94 -8.34 5.57
N SER A 125 -13.69 -8.33 4.45
CA SER A 125 -13.60 -9.36 3.41
C SER A 125 -12.54 -9.10 2.34
N THR A 126 -11.98 -7.89 2.28
CA THR A 126 -10.99 -7.48 1.26
C THR A 126 -9.63 -7.09 1.84
N THR A 127 -9.48 -7.16 3.16
CA THR A 127 -8.26 -6.74 3.85
C THR A 127 -7.76 -7.83 4.78
N MET A 128 -6.44 -7.98 4.86
CA MET A 128 -5.76 -8.88 5.76
C MET A 128 -4.70 -8.15 6.61
N ASP A 129 -4.57 -8.55 7.86
CA ASP A 129 -3.47 -8.12 8.74
C ASP A 129 -2.25 -9.05 8.64
N LEU A 130 -1.05 -8.47 8.61
CA LEU A 130 0.21 -9.20 8.50
C LEU A 130 0.89 -9.32 9.86
N SER A 131 0.95 -10.52 10.43
CA SER A 131 1.47 -10.80 11.78
C SER A 131 0.84 -9.95 12.89
N PRO A 132 -0.50 -9.85 12.98
CA PRO A 132 -1.13 -9.14 14.09
C PRO A 132 -0.74 -9.79 15.41
N GLY A 133 -0.21 -9.00 16.34
CA GLY A 133 0.36 -9.46 17.62
C GLY A 133 1.89 -9.48 17.68
N ASN A 134 2.60 -9.30 16.56
CA ASN A 134 4.06 -9.17 16.57
C ASN A 134 4.48 -7.69 16.74
N ARG A 135 4.80 -7.30 17.99
CA ARG A 135 5.22 -5.93 18.33
C ARG A 135 6.46 -5.46 17.58
N LEU A 136 7.40 -6.35 17.26
CA LEU A 136 8.60 -5.99 16.50
C LEU A 136 8.22 -5.61 15.07
N ILE A 137 7.42 -6.44 14.40
CA ILE A 137 6.95 -6.16 13.03
C ILE A 137 6.11 -4.88 13.01
N SER A 138 5.15 -4.74 13.93
CA SER A 138 4.33 -3.53 14.01
C SER A 138 5.12 -2.28 14.36
N GLY A 139 6.17 -2.38 15.18
CA GLY A 139 7.06 -1.26 15.48
C GLY A 139 7.89 -0.84 14.26
N VAL A 140 8.50 -1.79 13.56
CA VAL A 140 9.32 -1.52 12.36
C VAL A 140 8.48 -0.96 11.21
N LEU A 141 7.28 -1.49 11.02
CA LEU A 141 6.36 -1.06 9.96
C LEU A 141 5.46 0.11 10.36
N GLY A 142 5.61 0.65 11.58
CA GLY A 142 4.78 1.77 12.06
C GLY A 142 3.28 1.47 12.05
N GLY A 143 2.88 0.21 12.27
CA GLY A 143 1.49 -0.23 12.23
C GLY A 143 0.90 -0.45 10.84
N LEU A 144 1.66 -0.26 9.75
CA LEU A 144 1.18 -0.46 8.37
C LEU A 144 0.82 -1.93 8.05
N ASN A 145 1.24 -2.87 8.89
CA ASN A 145 0.84 -4.27 8.79
C ASN A 145 -0.57 -4.56 9.32
N LEU A 146 -1.21 -3.59 9.96
CA LEU A 146 -2.52 -3.69 10.61
C LEU A 146 -3.56 -2.90 9.79
N ASN A 147 -3.78 -3.35 8.56
CA ASN A 147 -4.62 -2.65 7.58
C ASN A 147 -6.10 -2.70 7.94
N VAL A 148 -6.57 -3.77 8.58
CA VAL A 148 -7.97 -3.87 9.03
C VAL A 148 -8.24 -2.78 10.08
N ALA A 149 -7.35 -2.60 11.05
CA ALA A 149 -7.46 -1.53 12.03
C ALA A 149 -7.40 -0.13 11.39
N HIS A 150 -6.51 0.06 10.40
CA HIS A 150 -6.42 1.31 9.66
C HIS A 150 -7.72 1.65 8.92
N HIS A 151 -8.31 0.68 8.22
CA HIS A 151 -9.52 0.92 7.45
C HIS A 151 -10.73 1.13 8.34
N LEU A 152 -10.90 0.32 9.40
CA LEU A 152 -12.04 0.44 10.32
C LEU A 152 -11.96 1.69 11.21
N PHE A 153 -10.75 2.12 11.58
CA PHE A 153 -10.53 3.20 12.53
C PHE A 153 -9.47 4.20 12.04
N PRO A 154 -9.65 4.84 10.86
CA PRO A 154 -8.62 5.67 10.22
C PRO A 154 -8.28 6.93 11.01
N ASN A 155 -9.20 7.39 11.87
CA ASN A 155 -9.03 8.56 12.71
C ASN A 155 -8.23 8.29 14.01
N PHE A 156 -7.93 7.02 14.32
CA PHE A 156 -7.10 6.68 15.48
C PHE A 156 -5.62 6.72 15.11
N CYS A 157 -4.79 7.11 16.08
CA CYS A 157 -3.34 7.09 15.89
C CYS A 157 -2.85 5.65 15.66
N HIS A 158 -1.98 5.46 14.68
CA HIS A 158 -1.43 4.15 14.31
C HIS A 158 -0.73 3.42 15.47
N THR A 159 -0.26 4.16 16.49
CA THR A 159 0.31 3.57 17.71
C THR A 159 -0.69 2.72 18.49
N HIS A 160 -1.99 2.97 18.33
CA HIS A 160 -3.07 2.19 18.94
C HIS A 160 -3.49 1.00 18.07
N TYR A 161 -3.09 0.92 16.81
CA TYR A 161 -3.53 -0.14 15.90
C TYR A 161 -3.18 -1.53 16.42
N PHE A 162 -2.07 -1.68 17.14
CA PHE A 162 -1.72 -2.95 17.78
C PHE A 162 -2.82 -3.43 18.75
N GLU A 163 -3.27 -2.59 19.67
CA GLU A 163 -4.33 -2.99 20.62
C GLU A 163 -5.70 -3.06 19.92
N ILE A 164 -5.97 -2.17 18.96
CA ILE A 164 -7.22 -2.21 18.17
C ILE A 164 -7.33 -3.51 17.36
N SER A 165 -6.25 -3.98 16.72
CA SER A 165 -6.25 -5.25 15.98
C SER A 165 -6.54 -6.47 16.87
N ARG A 166 -6.21 -6.39 18.16
CA ARG A 166 -6.56 -7.44 19.14
C ARG A 166 -8.06 -7.43 19.44
N ILE A 167 -8.63 -6.24 19.68
CA ILE A 167 -10.06 -6.07 19.88
C ILE A 167 -10.83 -6.55 18.65
N ILE A 168 -10.45 -6.11 17.45
CA ILE A 168 -11.08 -6.55 16.19
C ILE A 168 -11.08 -8.08 16.09
N ARG A 169 -9.94 -8.73 16.39
CA ARG A 169 -9.84 -10.19 16.36
C ARG A 169 -10.77 -10.87 17.36
N GLU A 170 -10.85 -10.34 18.58
CA GLU A 170 -11.70 -10.88 19.66
C GLU A 170 -13.19 -10.74 19.32
N GLU A 171 -13.61 -9.55 18.87
CA GLU A 171 -14.99 -9.28 18.44
C GLU A 171 -15.37 -10.09 17.19
N SER A 172 -14.45 -10.20 16.22
CA SER A 172 -14.70 -11.01 15.01
C SER A 172 -14.94 -12.48 15.35
N LEU A 173 -14.23 -13.01 16.35
CA LEU A 173 -14.43 -14.37 16.83
C LEU A 173 -15.77 -14.54 17.57
N ALA A 174 -16.18 -13.53 18.35
CA ALA A 174 -17.45 -13.55 19.08
C ALA A 174 -18.67 -13.51 18.14
N GLU A 175 -18.58 -12.75 17.05
CA GLU A 175 -19.66 -12.52 16.09
C GLU A 175 -19.59 -13.44 14.84
N ASP A 176 -18.71 -14.45 14.84
CA ASP A 176 -18.49 -15.38 13.71
C ASP A 176 -18.15 -14.66 12.37
N VAL A 177 -17.39 -13.56 12.46
CA VAL A 177 -16.90 -12.78 11.31
C VAL A 177 -15.48 -13.22 10.96
N THR A 178 -15.22 -13.44 9.67
CA THR A 178 -13.88 -13.82 9.21
C THR A 178 -12.91 -12.65 9.36
N TYR A 179 -11.85 -12.84 10.15
CA TYR A 179 -10.73 -11.92 10.27
C TYR A 179 -9.47 -12.48 9.59
N PHE A 180 -9.18 -12.03 8.37
CA PHE A 180 -8.02 -12.49 7.62
C PHE A 180 -6.73 -11.99 8.26
N ASN A 181 -5.85 -12.94 8.61
CA ASN A 181 -4.52 -12.63 9.12
C ASN A 181 -3.53 -13.75 8.80
N LEU A 182 -2.30 -13.39 8.49
CA LEU A 182 -1.21 -14.34 8.25
C LEU A 182 0.12 -13.84 8.80
N PRO A 183 1.04 -14.73 9.22
CA PRO A 183 2.44 -14.37 9.40
C PRO A 183 3.00 -13.71 8.13
N TYR A 184 3.83 -12.69 8.28
CA TYR A 184 4.30 -11.85 7.17
C TYR A 184 4.94 -12.68 6.05
N SER A 185 5.83 -13.61 6.40
CA SER A 185 6.45 -14.52 5.43
C SER A 185 5.46 -15.41 4.68
N LYS A 186 4.39 -15.84 5.35
CA LYS A 186 3.31 -16.61 4.71
C LYS A 186 2.50 -15.73 3.78
N ALA A 187 2.17 -14.50 4.17
CA ALA A 187 1.45 -13.56 3.32
C ALA A 187 2.22 -13.22 2.03
N ILE A 188 3.54 -13.02 2.10
CA ILE A 188 4.37 -12.84 0.90
C ILE A 188 4.31 -14.07 -0.02
N LYS A 189 4.40 -15.27 0.55
CA LYS A 189 4.33 -16.52 -0.22
C LYS A 189 2.95 -16.72 -0.86
N GLU A 190 1.89 -16.41 -0.13
CA GLU A 190 0.51 -16.46 -0.60
C GLU A 190 0.27 -15.45 -1.73
N HIS A 191 0.72 -14.21 -1.57
CA HIS A 191 0.67 -13.19 -2.60
C HIS A 191 1.41 -13.61 -3.87
N TRP A 192 2.62 -14.17 -3.72
CA TRP A 192 3.39 -14.70 -4.85
C TRP A 192 2.64 -15.83 -5.59
N ARG A 193 2.04 -16.76 -4.84
CA ARG A 193 1.24 -17.85 -5.41
C ARG A 193 0.01 -17.31 -6.14
N PHE A 194 -0.70 -16.37 -5.52
CA PHE A 194 -1.88 -15.74 -6.10
C PHE A 194 -1.54 -15.04 -7.42
N LEU A 195 -0.45 -14.27 -7.47
CA LEU A 195 0.05 -13.66 -8.70
C LEU A 195 0.42 -14.70 -9.77
N LYS A 196 0.93 -15.86 -9.38
CA LYS A 196 1.21 -16.95 -10.32
C LYS A 196 -0.07 -17.53 -10.90
N GLU A 197 -1.07 -17.79 -10.05
CA GLU A 197 -2.39 -18.30 -10.45
C GLU A 197 -3.11 -17.32 -11.39
N LEU A 198 -3.12 -16.03 -11.07
CA LEU A 198 -3.67 -14.98 -11.93
C LEU A 198 -2.96 -14.88 -13.29
N GLY A 199 -1.67 -15.24 -13.36
CA GLY A 199 -0.90 -15.23 -14.60
C GLY A 199 -1.19 -16.43 -15.52
N THR A 200 -1.94 -17.42 -15.00
CA THR A 200 -2.36 -18.65 -15.69
C THR A 200 -3.86 -18.76 -15.88
N ALA A 201 -4.65 -17.88 -15.26
CA ALA A 201 -6.09 -17.79 -15.47
C ALA A 201 -6.37 -17.32 -16.90
N GLU A 202 -7.22 -18.06 -17.62
CA GLU A 202 -7.72 -17.70 -18.96
C GLU A 202 -8.71 -16.54 -18.91
#